data_AF-C4QUV2-F1
#
_entry.id   AF-C4QUV2-F1
#
_cell.length_a   1.000
_cell.length_b   1.000
_cell.length_c   1.000
_cell.angle_alpha   90.00
_cell.angle_beta   90.00
_cell.angle_gamma   90.00
#
_symmetry.space_group_name_H-M   'P 1'
#
loop_
_entity.id
_entity.type
_entity.pdbx_description
1 polymer ?
#
loop_
_entity_poly.entity_id
_entity_poly.type
_entity_poly.pdbx_seq_one_letter_code
_entity_poly.pdbx_strand_id
1 'polypeptide(L)'
;VKSCKRKEFTFYLHVDAAYGGYARALFLDEDDQFIPYKNLQKVHAENHVFTEDKEYIKPEVYAAYKAFDQAESITIDPHKMGYVPYSAGGIVIQDIRMRDTISYFATYVFEKGADIPALLGAYILEGSKAGATAASVWAAHHTLPLNVTGYGKLEGASIEGAHRYYDFLKNLKFEVAGKRISVHPLISPDFNMVDYVLKEDGNDDLIEMNRLNHAFYEQASYVKGSLYGKEYIVSHTDFAIPDYG
;
A
#
# COMPACT_ATOMS: atom_id res chain seq x y z
N VAL A 1 8.56 20.05 1.05
CA VAL A 1 9.72 20.11 0.13
C VAL A 1 10.31 21.53 -0.06
N LYS A 2 9.52 22.62 -0.12
CA LYS A 2 10.06 23.99 -0.35
C LYS A 2 10.92 24.60 0.77
N SER A 3 10.92 24.08 2.01
CA SER A 3 11.72 24.67 3.12
C SER A 3 13.21 24.28 3.10
N CYS A 4 13.57 23.11 2.54
CA CYS A 4 14.98 22.67 2.47
C CYS A 4 15.77 23.37 1.37
N LYS A 5 15.12 23.88 0.31
CA LYS A 5 15.80 24.68 -0.73
C LYS A 5 16.29 26.05 -0.23
N ARG A 6 15.98 26.44 1.02
CA ARG A 6 16.40 27.72 1.61
C ARG A 6 17.69 27.67 2.44
N LYS A 7 18.32 26.52 2.67
CA LYS A 7 19.62 26.42 3.38
C LYS A 7 20.44 25.21 2.92
N GLU A 8 21.63 25.46 2.36
CA GLU A 8 22.88 24.65 2.22
C GLU A 8 22.89 23.11 2.08
N PHE A 9 21.75 22.41 2.08
CA PHE A 9 21.70 20.95 2.00
C PHE A 9 20.60 20.48 1.05
N THR A 10 20.97 19.60 0.14
CA THR A 10 20.08 18.84 -0.73
C THR A 10 20.19 17.36 -0.39
N PHE A 11 19.09 16.64 -0.45
CA PHE A 11 19.05 15.19 -0.26
C PHE A 11 18.25 14.56 -1.39
N TYR A 12 18.55 13.30 -1.68
CA TYR A 12 17.75 12.46 -2.56
C TYR A 12 16.52 11.96 -1.80
N LEU A 13 15.34 12.05 -2.42
CA LEU A 13 14.10 11.52 -1.87
C LEU A 13 13.68 10.27 -2.64
N HIS A 14 13.75 9.12 -1.97
CA HIS A 14 13.08 7.90 -2.40
C HIS A 14 11.76 7.75 -1.64
N VAL A 15 10.67 7.45 -2.33
CA VAL A 15 9.41 7.04 -1.71
C VAL A 15 9.27 5.53 -1.83
N ASP A 16 9.29 4.83 -0.71
CA ASP A 16 8.85 3.44 -0.68
C ASP A 16 7.32 3.38 -0.66
N ALA A 17 6.73 3.23 -1.85
CA ALA A 17 5.30 3.01 -2.03
C ALA A 17 5.05 1.57 -2.51
N ALA A 18 5.88 0.60 -2.08
CA ALA A 18 5.74 -0.78 -2.53
C ALA A 18 4.31 -1.30 -2.27
N TYR A 19 3.74 -0.98 -1.10
CA TYR A 19 2.36 -1.33 -0.76
C TYR A 19 1.34 -0.30 -1.24
N GLY A 20 1.53 1.00 -0.95
CA GLY A 20 0.54 2.05 -1.22
C GLY A 20 0.55 2.65 -2.63
N GLY A 21 1.46 2.24 -3.52
CA GLY A 21 1.67 2.94 -4.79
C GLY A 21 0.45 2.96 -5.71
N TYR A 22 -0.28 1.83 -5.80
CA TYR A 22 -1.49 1.73 -6.64
C TYR A 22 -2.65 2.60 -6.13
N ALA A 23 -2.71 2.90 -4.82
CA ALA A 23 -3.71 3.80 -4.25
C ALA A 23 -3.57 5.24 -4.77
N ARG A 24 -2.46 5.61 -5.44
CA ARG A 24 -2.37 6.90 -6.12
C ARG A 24 -3.41 7.06 -7.23
N ALA A 25 -3.93 5.96 -7.78
CA ALA A 25 -5.01 5.94 -8.76
C ALA A 25 -6.31 6.59 -8.22
N LEU A 26 -6.52 6.61 -6.91
CA LEU A 26 -7.67 7.28 -6.28
C LEU A 26 -7.69 8.80 -6.53
N PHE A 27 -6.55 9.39 -6.88
CA PHE A 27 -6.39 10.84 -7.02
C PHE A 27 -6.28 11.29 -8.46
N LEU A 28 -6.42 10.38 -9.43
CA LEU A 28 -6.31 10.68 -10.85
C LEU A 28 -7.69 10.53 -11.51
N ASP A 29 -8.12 11.53 -12.27
CA ASP A 29 -9.34 11.43 -13.07
C ASP A 29 -9.14 10.57 -14.33
N GLU A 30 -10.16 10.46 -15.18
CA GLU A 30 -10.11 9.63 -16.39
C GLU A 30 -9.05 10.08 -17.42
N ASP A 31 -8.59 11.34 -17.33
CA ASP A 31 -7.53 11.93 -18.16
C ASP A 31 -6.17 11.94 -17.42
N ASP A 32 -6.04 11.14 -16.36
CA ASP A 32 -4.87 11.01 -15.50
C ASP A 32 -4.42 12.33 -14.83
N GLN A 33 -5.34 13.29 -14.65
CA GLN A 33 -5.06 14.55 -13.96
C GLN A 33 -5.30 14.43 -12.45
N PHE A 34 -4.46 15.10 -11.65
CA PHE A 34 -4.57 15.03 -10.20
C PHE A 34 -5.77 15.83 -9.68
N ILE A 35 -6.78 15.13 -9.14
CA ILE A 35 -8.06 15.68 -8.69
C ILE A 35 -7.83 16.62 -7.49
N PRO A 36 -8.38 17.86 -7.49
CA PRO A 36 -8.36 18.74 -6.32
C PRO A 36 -9.09 18.12 -5.12
N TYR A 37 -8.52 18.19 -3.91
CA TYR A 37 -9.08 17.53 -2.70
C TYR A 37 -10.57 17.81 -2.47
N LYS A 38 -10.99 19.08 -2.62
CA LYS A 38 -12.39 19.52 -2.47
C LYS A 38 -13.37 18.85 -3.45
N ASN A 39 -12.88 18.27 -4.55
CA ASN A 39 -13.68 17.58 -5.56
C ASN A 39 -13.59 16.05 -5.42
N LEU A 40 -12.74 15.54 -4.52
CA LEU A 40 -12.39 14.12 -4.48
C LEU A 40 -13.60 13.23 -4.21
N GLN A 41 -14.40 13.54 -3.18
CA GLN A 41 -15.64 12.82 -2.84
C GLN A 41 -16.62 12.81 -4.01
N LYS A 42 -16.80 13.96 -4.68
CA LYS A 42 -17.67 14.08 -5.86
C LYS A 42 -17.22 13.14 -6.98
N VAL A 43 -15.94 13.18 -7.35
CA VAL A 43 -15.40 12.34 -8.44
C VAL A 43 -15.47 10.85 -8.07
N HIS A 44 -15.22 10.51 -6.81
CA HIS A 44 -15.36 9.14 -6.30
C HIS A 44 -16.80 8.64 -6.38
N ALA A 45 -17.78 9.48 -6.01
CA ALA A 45 -19.20 9.15 -6.13
C ALA A 45 -19.63 8.97 -7.60
N GLU A 46 -19.21 9.88 -8.49
CA GLU A 46 -19.49 9.81 -9.93
C GLU A 46 -18.91 8.55 -10.60
N ASN A 47 -17.77 8.07 -10.11
CA ASN A 47 -17.09 6.88 -10.63
C ASN A 47 -17.38 5.60 -9.84
N HIS A 48 -18.24 5.64 -8.82
CA HIS A 48 -18.55 4.51 -7.95
C HIS A 48 -17.29 3.88 -7.32
N VAL A 49 -16.34 4.71 -6.88
CA VAL A 49 -15.12 4.28 -6.19
C VAL A 49 -15.45 3.79 -4.78
N PHE A 50 -16.36 4.48 -4.10
CA PHE A 50 -16.90 4.12 -2.79
C PHE A 50 -18.42 3.95 -2.89
N THR A 51 -19.00 3.09 -2.05
CA THR A 51 -20.45 2.84 -2.07
C THR A 51 -21.24 3.86 -1.25
N GLU A 52 -20.60 4.52 -0.28
CA GLU A 52 -21.20 5.58 0.53
C GLU A 52 -20.45 6.90 0.32
N ASP A 53 -21.17 8.02 0.25
CA ASP A 53 -20.56 9.36 0.10
C ASP A 53 -20.08 9.86 1.47
N LYS A 54 -18.85 9.48 1.83
CA LYS A 54 -18.18 9.81 3.10
C LYS A 54 -16.73 10.18 2.85
N GLU A 55 -16.13 10.83 3.85
CA GLU A 55 -14.69 11.08 3.85
C GLU A 55 -13.93 9.80 4.26
N TYR A 56 -13.33 9.13 3.27
CA TYR A 56 -12.41 8.01 3.49
C TYR A 56 -10.95 8.45 3.52
N ILE A 57 -10.58 9.45 2.70
CA ILE A 57 -9.19 9.89 2.56
C ILE A 57 -8.91 11.12 3.41
N LYS A 58 -8.02 10.95 4.39
CA LYS A 58 -7.56 12.03 5.26
C LYS A 58 -6.81 13.12 4.47
N PRO A 59 -6.92 14.41 4.85
CA PRO A 59 -6.25 15.51 4.15
C PRO A 59 -4.73 15.34 4.02
N GLU A 60 -4.07 14.84 5.06
CA GLU A 60 -2.63 14.59 5.11
C GLU A 60 -2.20 13.45 4.19
N VAL A 61 -3.02 12.41 4.04
CA VAL A 61 -2.78 11.29 3.11
C VAL A 61 -2.87 11.81 1.67
N TYR A 62 -3.92 12.58 1.35
CA TYR A 62 -4.02 13.24 0.04
C TYR A 62 -2.80 14.11 -0.27
N ALA A 63 -2.37 14.93 0.70
CA ALA A 63 -1.21 15.81 0.55
C ALA A 63 0.09 15.01 0.32
N ALA A 64 0.25 13.86 0.96
CA ALA A 64 1.39 12.97 0.75
C ALA A 64 1.42 12.40 -0.68
N TYR A 65 0.32 11.82 -1.17
CA TYR A 65 0.23 11.28 -2.55
C TYR A 65 0.43 12.36 -3.62
N LYS A 66 -0.04 13.58 -3.35
CA LYS A 66 0.18 14.72 -4.24
C LYS A 66 1.67 15.05 -4.40
N ALA A 67 2.46 14.84 -3.35
CA ALA A 67 3.89 15.15 -3.35
C ALA A 67 4.79 14.07 -3.98
N PHE A 68 4.23 12.92 -4.42
CA PHE A 68 5.02 11.85 -5.03
C PHE A 68 5.82 12.30 -6.25
N ASP A 69 5.29 13.23 -7.05
CA ASP A 69 5.98 13.76 -8.23
C ASP A 69 7.24 14.57 -7.91
N GLN A 70 7.48 14.89 -6.63
CA GLN A 70 8.68 15.57 -6.14
C GLN A 70 9.80 14.60 -5.76
N ALA A 71 9.53 13.31 -5.62
CA ALA A 71 10.53 12.30 -5.27
C ALA A 71 11.34 11.90 -6.50
N GLU A 72 12.66 11.76 -6.35
CA GLU A 72 13.55 11.34 -7.43
C GLU A 72 13.29 9.89 -7.87
N SER A 73 12.89 9.00 -6.95
CA SER A 73 12.39 7.66 -7.31
C SER A 73 11.31 7.13 -6.37
N ILE A 74 10.53 6.18 -6.87
CA ILE A 74 9.42 5.55 -6.17
C ILE A 74 9.46 4.04 -6.40
N THR A 75 9.40 3.25 -5.33
CA THR A 75 9.13 1.80 -5.41
C THR A 75 7.63 1.55 -5.42
N ILE A 76 7.14 0.64 -6.27
CA ILE A 76 5.73 0.23 -6.35
C ILE A 76 5.65 -1.24 -6.77
N ASP A 77 4.91 -2.07 -6.03
CA ASP A 77 4.86 -3.50 -6.32
C ASP A 77 3.51 -3.95 -6.92
N PRO A 78 3.48 -4.36 -8.19
CA PRO A 78 2.32 -5.03 -8.78
C PRO A 78 1.83 -6.26 -8.01
N HIS A 79 2.72 -7.02 -7.37
CA HIS A 79 2.34 -8.21 -6.58
C HIS A 79 1.79 -7.92 -5.18
N LYS A 80 1.68 -6.66 -4.78
CA LYS A 80 1.02 -6.22 -3.55
C LYS A 80 -0.38 -5.72 -3.90
N MET A 81 -0.58 -4.40 -3.90
CA MET A 81 -1.87 -3.77 -4.24
C MET A 81 -2.11 -3.65 -5.75
N GLY A 82 -1.21 -4.17 -6.59
CA GLY A 82 -1.48 -4.29 -8.02
C GLY A 82 -2.27 -5.53 -8.42
N TYR A 83 -2.48 -6.48 -7.50
CA TYR A 83 -3.19 -7.75 -7.73
C TYR A 83 -2.60 -8.61 -8.85
N VAL A 84 -1.30 -8.47 -9.11
CA VAL A 84 -0.55 -9.31 -10.05
C VAL A 84 0.08 -10.50 -9.29
N PRO A 85 0.17 -11.72 -9.87
CA PRO A 85 0.84 -12.83 -9.20
C PRO A 85 2.31 -12.54 -8.88
N TYR A 86 2.80 -13.09 -7.76
CA TYR A 86 4.24 -13.07 -7.46
C TYR A 86 5.05 -13.77 -8.57
N SER A 87 6.23 -13.30 -8.95
CA SER A 87 6.91 -12.08 -8.46
C SER A 87 6.82 -10.95 -9.49
N ALA A 88 6.41 -9.77 -9.04
CA ALA A 88 6.37 -8.54 -9.83
C ALA A 88 6.54 -7.30 -8.92
N GLY A 89 7.77 -6.77 -8.89
CA GLY A 89 8.08 -5.46 -8.31
C GLY A 89 8.21 -4.37 -9.38
N GLY A 90 8.37 -3.12 -8.95
CA GLY A 90 8.47 -1.97 -9.86
C GLY A 90 9.20 -0.78 -9.24
N ILE A 91 9.88 -0.02 -10.11
CA ILE A 91 10.55 1.23 -9.76
C ILE A 91 10.19 2.29 -10.81
N VAL A 92 9.94 3.51 -10.34
CA VAL A 92 9.72 4.70 -11.16
C VAL A 92 10.80 5.72 -10.84
N ILE A 93 11.34 6.37 -11.86
CA ILE A 93 12.33 7.47 -11.73
C ILE A 93 11.70 8.75 -12.24
N GLN A 94 11.93 9.86 -11.53
CA GLN A 94 11.36 11.17 -11.86
C GLN A 94 11.83 11.68 -13.22
N ASP A 95 13.09 11.42 -13.54
CA ASP A 95 13.74 11.85 -14.78
C ASP A 95 14.35 10.62 -15.47
N ILE A 96 13.93 10.37 -16.71
CA ILE A 96 14.40 9.23 -17.50
C ILE A 96 15.93 9.20 -17.62
N ARG A 97 16.60 10.36 -17.59
CA ARG A 97 18.07 10.48 -17.67
C ARG A 97 18.78 9.86 -16.46
N MET A 98 18.10 9.67 -15.34
CA MET A 98 18.68 9.04 -14.14
C MET A 98 19.12 7.60 -14.41
N ARG A 99 18.49 6.88 -15.34
CA ARG A 99 18.90 5.51 -15.69
C ARG A 99 20.31 5.45 -16.30
N ASP A 100 20.78 6.54 -16.90
CA ASP A 100 22.07 6.57 -17.58
C ASP A 100 23.22 6.48 -16.56
N THR A 101 23.01 6.92 -15.31
CA THR A 101 24.03 6.88 -14.25
C THR A 101 24.33 5.46 -13.75
N ILE A 102 23.44 4.50 -14.00
CA ILE A 102 23.60 3.09 -13.65
C ILE A 102 23.78 2.21 -14.89
N SER A 103 23.80 2.81 -16.09
CA SER A 103 23.74 2.04 -17.32
C SER A 103 25.04 1.31 -17.64
N TYR A 104 24.92 0.13 -18.26
CA TYR A 104 26.09 -0.64 -18.71
C TYR A 104 25.92 -1.15 -20.14
N PHE A 105 26.75 -0.64 -21.06
CA PHE A 105 26.74 -1.02 -22.47
C PHE A 105 27.92 -1.96 -22.77
N ALA A 106 27.67 -3.27 -22.70
CA ALA A 106 28.62 -4.30 -23.11
C ALA A 106 28.76 -4.37 -24.65
N THR A 107 29.90 -3.92 -25.18
CA THR A 107 30.19 -3.78 -26.63
C THR A 107 30.09 -5.06 -27.47
N TYR A 108 29.97 -6.24 -26.87
CA TYR A 108 29.95 -7.53 -27.58
C TYR A 108 28.54 -8.11 -27.81
N VAL A 109 27.48 -7.46 -27.32
CA VAL A 109 26.08 -7.95 -27.46
C VAL A 109 25.23 -7.03 -28.36
N PHE A 110 25.71 -5.82 -28.67
CA PHE A 110 24.87 -4.77 -29.26
C PHE A 110 25.34 -4.40 -30.67
N GLU A 111 24.48 -4.67 -31.66
CA GLU A 111 24.69 -4.20 -33.03
C GLU A 111 24.64 -2.67 -33.08
N LYS A 112 25.58 -2.07 -33.82
CA LYS A 112 25.58 -0.64 -34.11
C LYS A 112 24.32 -0.28 -34.90
N GLY A 113 23.38 0.44 -34.29
CA GLY A 113 22.24 1.06 -34.97
C GLY A 113 20.85 0.62 -34.50
N ALA A 114 20.73 -0.17 -33.43
CA ALA A 114 19.42 -0.47 -32.84
C ALA A 114 18.92 0.70 -31.98
N ASP A 115 17.76 1.25 -32.31
CA ASP A 115 17.09 2.28 -31.51
C ASP A 115 16.77 1.80 -30.08
N ILE A 116 16.77 2.74 -29.14
CA ILE A 116 16.35 2.57 -27.74
C ILE A 116 14.85 2.23 -27.76
N PRO A 117 14.49 0.94 -27.78
CA PRO A 117 14.38 0.16 -26.55
C PRO A 117 14.99 -1.26 -26.61
N ALA A 118 15.88 -1.57 -27.56
CA ALA A 118 16.45 -2.92 -27.73
C ALA A 118 17.32 -3.44 -26.54
N LEU A 119 17.37 -2.72 -25.42
CA LEU A 119 18.44 -2.76 -24.42
C LEU A 119 17.94 -2.49 -22.98
N LEU A 120 16.72 -2.90 -22.62
CA LEU A 120 16.20 -2.73 -21.24
C LEU A 120 17.19 -3.24 -20.17
N GLY A 121 17.87 -4.36 -20.46
CA GLY A 121 18.87 -4.95 -19.56
C GLY A 121 20.07 -4.04 -19.25
N ALA A 122 20.35 -3.03 -20.07
CA ALA A 122 21.42 -2.06 -19.80
C ALA A 122 21.03 -0.97 -18.81
N TYR A 123 19.76 -0.86 -18.43
CA TYR A 123 19.23 0.23 -17.59
C TYR A 123 18.63 -0.25 -16.26
N ILE A 124 18.85 -1.51 -15.89
CA ILE A 124 18.27 -2.16 -14.71
C ILE A 124 19.36 -2.87 -13.91
N LEU A 125 19.08 -3.16 -12.64
CA LEU A 125 20.01 -3.87 -11.76
C LEU A 125 20.07 -5.38 -12.03
N GLU A 126 18.93 -5.97 -12.42
CA GLU A 126 18.83 -7.40 -12.74
C GLU A 126 19.25 -7.74 -14.19
N GLY A 127 19.26 -9.03 -14.52
CA GLY A 127 19.58 -9.52 -15.86
C GLY A 127 18.35 -10.06 -16.60
N SER A 128 18.41 -11.33 -16.98
CA SER A 128 17.29 -12.02 -17.63
C SER A 128 16.02 -11.96 -16.77
N LYS A 129 14.90 -11.62 -17.40
CA LYS A 129 13.59 -11.47 -16.76
C LYS A 129 12.47 -11.98 -17.65
N ALA A 130 11.42 -12.52 -17.05
CA ALA A 130 10.31 -13.13 -17.79
C ALA A 130 9.47 -12.06 -18.50
N GLY A 131 9.33 -12.16 -19.83
CA GLY A 131 8.39 -11.34 -20.59
C GLY A 131 6.93 -11.55 -20.16
N ALA A 132 6.60 -12.74 -19.65
CA ALA A 132 5.29 -13.06 -19.10
C ALA A 132 4.91 -12.19 -17.89
N THR A 133 5.88 -11.79 -17.05
CA THR A 133 5.62 -10.86 -15.93
C THR A 133 5.18 -9.49 -16.47
N ALA A 134 5.86 -8.98 -17.50
CA ALA A 134 5.47 -7.74 -18.16
C ALA A 134 4.08 -7.84 -18.79
N ALA A 135 3.77 -8.96 -19.46
CA ALA A 135 2.43 -9.20 -20.02
C ALA A 135 1.34 -9.24 -18.94
N SER A 136 1.62 -9.85 -17.77
CA SER A 136 0.67 -9.91 -16.66
C SER A 136 0.36 -8.53 -16.08
N VAL A 137 1.39 -7.71 -15.84
CA VAL A 137 1.21 -6.32 -15.37
C VAL A 137 0.49 -5.47 -16.42
N TRP A 138 0.89 -5.60 -17.69
CA TRP A 138 0.28 -4.88 -18.80
C TRP A 138 -1.21 -5.20 -18.93
N ALA A 139 -1.57 -6.48 -18.87
CA ALA A 139 -2.97 -6.91 -18.95
C ALA A 139 -3.80 -6.36 -17.78
N ALA A 140 -3.24 -6.34 -16.57
CA ALA A 140 -3.90 -5.75 -15.40
C ALA A 140 -4.13 -4.23 -15.60
N HIS A 141 -3.11 -3.48 -16.00
CA HIS A 141 -3.18 -2.03 -16.24
C HIS A 141 -4.10 -1.63 -17.40
N HIS A 142 -4.26 -2.49 -18.42
CA HIS A 142 -5.16 -2.22 -19.54
C HIS A 142 -6.61 -2.67 -19.26
N THR A 143 -6.80 -3.58 -18.31
CA THR A 143 -8.12 -3.96 -17.82
C THR A 143 -8.63 -2.93 -16.80
N LEU A 144 -7.75 -2.46 -15.93
CA LEU A 144 -7.99 -1.46 -14.90
C LEU A 144 -6.99 -0.31 -15.11
N PRO A 145 -7.42 0.81 -15.74
CA PRO A 145 -6.59 2.00 -15.83
C PRO A 145 -6.10 2.47 -14.46
N LEU A 146 -4.92 3.10 -14.40
CA LEU A 146 -4.28 3.58 -13.16
C LEU A 146 -4.92 4.87 -12.62
N ASN A 147 -6.24 4.97 -12.65
CA ASN A 147 -7.02 6.13 -12.21
C ASN A 147 -8.38 5.70 -11.63
N VAL A 148 -9.27 6.65 -11.31
CA VAL A 148 -10.59 6.39 -10.70
C VAL A 148 -11.51 5.48 -11.52
N THR A 149 -11.26 5.30 -12.82
CA THR A 149 -12.08 4.45 -13.68
C THR A 149 -11.74 2.96 -13.55
N GLY A 150 -10.52 2.64 -13.09
CA GLY A 150 -9.97 1.29 -12.93
C GLY A 150 -9.50 1.01 -11.51
N TYR A 151 -8.19 1.09 -11.26
CA TYR A 151 -7.60 0.78 -9.94
C TYR A 151 -8.19 1.62 -8.82
N GLY A 152 -8.60 2.87 -9.07
CA GLY A 152 -9.26 3.67 -8.04
C GLY A 152 -10.47 2.94 -7.42
N LYS A 153 -11.27 2.21 -8.20
CA LYS A 153 -12.38 1.39 -7.68
C LYS A 153 -11.90 0.21 -6.84
N LEU A 154 -10.85 -0.48 -7.29
CA LEU A 154 -10.32 -1.66 -6.60
C LEU A 154 -9.70 -1.26 -5.25
N GLU A 155 -8.89 -0.21 -5.24
CA GLU A 155 -8.29 0.35 -4.02
C GLU A 155 -9.37 0.98 -3.12
N GLY A 156 -10.37 1.65 -3.70
CA GLY A 156 -11.51 2.20 -2.97
C GLY A 156 -12.30 1.12 -2.23
N ALA A 157 -12.61 0.00 -2.89
CA ALA A 157 -13.27 -1.14 -2.25
C ALA A 157 -12.44 -1.72 -1.09
N SER A 158 -11.11 -1.78 -1.23
CA SER A 158 -10.22 -2.23 -0.16
C SER A 158 -10.24 -1.28 1.05
N ILE A 159 -10.11 0.03 0.81
CA ILE A 159 -10.16 1.05 1.87
C ILE A 159 -11.53 1.06 2.56
N GLU A 160 -12.61 0.94 1.79
CA GLU A 160 -13.96 0.91 2.36
C GLU A 160 -14.17 -0.31 3.26
N GLY A 161 -13.69 -1.49 2.84
CA GLY A 161 -13.69 -2.68 3.67
C GLY A 161 -12.94 -2.49 4.99
N ALA A 162 -11.77 -1.84 4.93
CA ALA A 162 -10.98 -1.51 6.12
C ALA A 162 -11.73 -0.54 7.05
N HIS A 163 -12.36 0.51 6.52
CA HIS A 163 -13.15 1.45 7.32
C HIS A 163 -14.35 0.77 8.00
N ARG A 164 -15.09 -0.07 7.27
CA ARG A 164 -16.21 -0.85 7.84
C ARG A 164 -15.74 -1.77 8.96
N TYR A 165 -14.60 -2.42 8.77
CA TYR A 165 -14.02 -3.30 9.77
C TYR A 165 -13.53 -2.54 11.01
N TYR A 166 -12.87 -1.39 10.82
CA TYR A 166 -12.48 -0.49 11.89
C TYR A 166 -13.70 0.01 12.70
N ASP A 167 -14.78 0.40 12.03
CA ASP A 167 -16.00 0.86 12.69
C ASP A 167 -16.69 -0.27 13.47
N PHE A 168 -16.69 -1.49 12.95
CA PHE A 168 -17.17 -2.68 13.65
C PHE A 168 -16.39 -2.93 14.96
N LEU A 169 -15.07 -2.80 14.94
CA LEU A 169 -14.21 -3.06 16.10
C LEU A 169 -14.32 -1.98 17.20
N LYS A 170 -14.64 -0.74 16.84
CA LYS A 170 -14.53 0.46 17.70
C LYS A 170 -15.23 0.37 19.06
N ASN A 171 -16.36 -0.33 19.12
CA ASN A 171 -17.19 -0.44 20.33
C ASN A 171 -17.41 -1.90 20.74
N LEU A 172 -16.59 -2.82 20.23
CA LEU A 172 -16.81 -4.25 20.41
C LEU A 172 -16.39 -4.66 21.83
N LYS A 173 -17.30 -5.36 22.50
CA LYS A 173 -17.16 -5.81 23.90
C LYS A 173 -17.62 -7.25 24.05
N PHE A 174 -16.93 -7.98 24.91
CA PHE A 174 -17.20 -9.38 25.20
C PHE A 174 -17.29 -9.61 26.71
N GLU A 175 -18.08 -10.59 27.11
CA GLU A 175 -18.07 -11.15 28.46
C GLU A 175 -17.63 -12.61 28.39
N VAL A 176 -16.50 -12.93 29.04
CA VAL A 176 -15.88 -14.26 28.99
C VAL A 176 -15.51 -14.67 30.41
N ALA A 177 -16.11 -15.75 30.91
CA ALA A 177 -15.85 -16.28 32.25
C ALA A 177 -15.96 -15.22 33.37
N GLY A 178 -16.94 -14.31 33.26
CA GLY A 178 -17.17 -13.22 34.22
C GLY A 178 -16.22 -12.01 34.07
N LYS A 179 -15.30 -12.02 33.10
CA LYS A 179 -14.44 -10.89 32.75
C LYS A 179 -15.03 -10.11 31.58
N ARG A 180 -14.91 -8.79 31.62
CA ARG A 180 -15.24 -7.93 30.47
C ARG A 180 -13.98 -7.69 29.65
N ILE A 181 -14.05 -7.92 28.35
CA ILE A 181 -12.96 -7.70 27.40
C ILE A 181 -13.43 -6.69 26.37
N SER A 182 -12.68 -5.61 26.19
CA SER A 182 -12.95 -4.58 25.19
C SER A 182 -11.93 -4.67 24.05
N VAL A 183 -12.38 -4.34 22.83
CA VAL A 183 -11.52 -4.12 21.68
C VAL A 183 -11.13 -2.65 21.61
N HIS A 184 -9.85 -2.39 21.39
CA HIS A 184 -9.31 -1.05 21.20
C HIS A 184 -8.58 -0.98 19.86
N PRO A 185 -9.21 -0.44 18.80
CA PRO A 185 -8.50 -0.15 17.56
C PRO A 185 -7.36 0.84 17.79
N LEU A 186 -6.22 0.61 17.12
CA LEU A 186 -5.01 1.39 17.33
C LEU A 186 -5.17 2.84 16.84
N ILE A 187 -5.46 3.01 15.55
CA ILE A 187 -5.71 4.29 14.89
C ILE A 187 -6.76 4.11 13.79
N SER A 188 -7.43 5.19 13.39
CA SER A 188 -8.20 5.16 12.13
C SER A 188 -7.22 4.94 10.97
N PRO A 189 -7.52 4.05 10.01
CA PRO A 189 -6.56 3.66 8.98
C PRO A 189 -6.23 4.83 8.06
N ASP A 190 -4.95 4.97 7.69
CA ASP A 190 -4.52 5.89 6.61
C ASP A 190 -4.76 5.28 5.23
N PHE A 191 -4.84 3.95 5.16
CA PHE A 191 -5.08 3.17 3.95
C PHE A 191 -6.02 2.00 4.25
N ASN A 192 -5.56 0.75 4.21
CA ASN A 192 -6.41 -0.43 4.36
C ASN A 192 -5.96 -1.44 5.44
N MET A 193 -4.91 -1.14 6.21
CA MET A 193 -4.51 -1.94 7.39
C MET A 193 -5.26 -1.48 8.63
N VAL A 194 -5.79 -2.42 9.41
CA VAL A 194 -6.57 -2.15 10.62
C VAL A 194 -6.03 -2.98 11.77
N ASP A 195 -5.48 -2.30 12.77
CA ASP A 195 -4.88 -2.92 13.94
C ASP A 195 -5.72 -2.66 15.19
N TYR A 196 -5.70 -3.60 16.13
CA TYR A 196 -6.43 -3.51 17.38
C TYR A 196 -5.80 -4.39 18.47
N VAL A 197 -6.15 -4.13 19.72
CA VAL A 197 -5.84 -5.02 20.86
C VAL A 197 -7.11 -5.41 21.61
N LEU A 198 -7.10 -6.61 22.18
CA LEU A 198 -8.05 -7.06 23.20
C LEU A 198 -7.48 -6.72 24.58
N LYS A 199 -8.30 -6.13 25.45
CA LYS A 199 -7.92 -5.78 26.83
C LYS A 199 -9.01 -6.20 27.81
N GLU A 200 -8.61 -6.80 28.92
CA GLU A 200 -9.50 -7.00 30.07
C GLU A 200 -9.75 -5.66 30.78
N ASP A 201 -11.03 -5.29 30.91
CA ASP A 201 -11.44 -4.03 31.54
C ASP A 201 -10.96 -4.00 33.00
N GLY A 202 -10.25 -2.94 33.37
CA GLY A 202 -9.70 -2.75 34.73
C GLY A 202 -8.39 -3.49 35.04
N ASN A 203 -7.86 -4.30 34.11
CA ASN A 203 -6.53 -4.89 34.24
C ASN A 203 -5.49 -4.01 33.53
N ASP A 204 -4.52 -3.49 34.27
CA ASP A 204 -3.48 -2.57 33.77
C ASP A 204 -2.11 -3.25 33.57
N ASP A 205 -2.05 -4.58 33.66
CA ASP A 205 -0.85 -5.35 33.35
C ASP A 205 -0.70 -5.53 31.83
N LEU A 206 0.26 -4.80 31.25
CA LEU A 206 0.57 -4.87 29.82
C LEU A 206 1.09 -6.25 29.39
N ILE A 207 1.82 -6.97 30.25
CA ILE A 207 2.32 -8.32 29.94
C ILE A 207 1.15 -9.29 29.80
N GLU A 208 0.14 -9.18 30.66
CA GLU A 208 -1.07 -10.00 30.55
C GLU A 208 -1.90 -9.62 29.31
N MET A 209 -1.97 -8.33 28.95
CA MET A 209 -2.60 -7.91 27.69
C MET A 209 -1.88 -8.49 26.46
N ASN A 210 -0.54 -8.48 26.45
CA ASN A 210 0.24 -9.09 25.38
C ASN A 210 0.00 -10.60 25.28
N ARG A 211 0.01 -11.29 26.43
CA ARG A 211 -0.29 -12.73 26.50
C ARG A 211 -1.70 -13.05 25.98
N LEU A 212 -2.69 -12.22 26.33
CA LEU A 212 -4.07 -12.35 25.83
C LEU A 212 -4.12 -12.27 24.30
N ASN A 213 -3.50 -11.25 23.70
CA ASN A 213 -3.52 -11.06 22.25
C ASN A 213 -2.75 -12.15 21.51
N HIS A 214 -1.63 -12.62 22.06
CA HIS A 214 -0.87 -13.74 21.50
C HIS A 214 -1.71 -15.04 21.50
N ALA A 215 -2.35 -15.36 22.63
CA ALA A 215 -3.22 -16.53 22.73
C ALA A 215 -4.43 -16.42 21.80
N PHE A 216 -5.02 -15.23 21.64
CA PHE A 216 -6.11 -14.99 20.69
C PHE A 216 -5.67 -15.24 19.24
N TYR A 217 -4.49 -14.72 18.84
CA TYR A 217 -3.91 -14.97 17.51
C TYR A 217 -3.70 -16.46 17.24
N GLU A 218 -3.19 -17.24 18.20
CA GLU A 218 -3.04 -18.70 18.03
C GLU A 218 -4.39 -19.38 17.79
N GLN A 219 -5.45 -18.94 18.47
CA GLN A 219 -6.81 -19.46 18.26
C GLN A 219 -7.42 -19.01 16.93
N ALA A 220 -7.07 -17.83 16.43
CA ALA A 220 -7.59 -17.25 15.20
C ALA A 220 -6.56 -17.28 14.05
N SER A 221 -5.68 -18.28 14.00
CA SER A 221 -4.76 -18.52 12.89
C SER A 221 -4.72 -20.00 12.50
N TYR A 222 -4.21 -20.32 11.31
CA TYR A 222 -4.04 -21.71 10.89
C TYR A 222 -2.70 -22.28 11.35
N VAL A 223 -2.72 -23.57 11.69
CA VAL A 223 -1.51 -24.40 11.79
C VAL A 223 -1.41 -25.33 10.57
N LYS A 224 -0.20 -25.69 10.16
CA LYS A 224 0.03 -26.58 9.01
C LYS A 224 -0.76 -27.89 9.17
N GLY A 225 -1.58 -28.22 8.17
CA GLY A 225 -2.45 -29.40 8.19
C GLY A 225 -3.87 -29.16 8.72
N SER A 226 -4.24 -27.91 8.99
CA SER A 226 -5.63 -27.55 9.31
C SER A 226 -6.55 -27.87 8.13
N LEU A 227 -7.59 -28.69 8.36
CA LEU A 227 -8.56 -29.11 7.34
C LEU A 227 -9.91 -28.37 7.46
N TYR A 228 -10.26 -27.93 8.67
CA TYR A 228 -11.50 -27.20 8.92
C TYR A 228 -11.28 -25.71 8.64
N GLY A 229 -12.23 -25.10 7.94
CA GLY A 229 -12.29 -23.65 7.80
C GLY A 229 -12.47 -22.98 9.15
N LYS A 230 -11.67 -21.94 9.44
CA LYS A 230 -11.91 -21.04 10.57
C LYS A 230 -12.82 -19.89 10.12
N GLU A 231 -13.82 -19.58 10.91
CA GLU A 231 -14.77 -18.48 10.66
C GLU A 231 -14.12 -17.10 10.79
N TYR A 232 -13.03 -17.01 11.52
CA TYR A 232 -12.32 -15.76 11.74
C TYR A 232 -10.81 -16.01 11.85
N ILE A 233 -10.05 -15.28 11.05
CA ILE A 233 -8.59 -15.42 10.93
C ILE A 233 -7.94 -14.04 11.03
N VAL A 234 -6.86 -13.96 11.80
CA VAL A 234 -6.08 -12.73 11.99
C VAL A 234 -4.58 -12.99 11.85
N SER A 235 -3.83 -11.90 11.68
CA SER A 235 -2.38 -11.86 11.83
C SER A 235 -2.02 -11.13 13.13
N HIS A 236 -0.75 -11.19 13.54
CA HIS A 236 -0.25 -10.41 14.68
C HIS A 236 1.18 -9.91 14.42
N THR A 237 1.58 -8.88 15.16
CA THR A 237 2.93 -8.34 15.21
C THR A 237 3.16 -7.68 16.57
N ASP A 238 4.42 -7.40 16.91
CA ASP A 238 4.81 -6.74 18.15
C ASP A 238 5.38 -5.36 17.85
N PHE A 239 4.88 -4.34 18.56
CA PHE A 239 5.50 -3.02 18.57
C PHE A 239 6.56 -2.97 19.68
N ALA A 240 7.76 -3.43 19.35
CA ALA A 240 8.87 -3.54 20.28
C ALA A 240 9.67 -2.23 20.37
N ILE A 241 10.16 -1.90 21.57
CA ILE A 241 10.97 -0.70 21.86
C ILE A 241 12.14 -0.48 20.87
N PRO A 242 12.92 -1.52 20.48
CA PRO A 242 14.04 -1.31 19.56
C PRO A 242 13.65 -0.71 18.21
N ASP A 243 12.42 -0.93 17.75
CA ASP A 243 11.94 -0.52 16.43
C ASP A 243 10.94 0.66 16.49
N TYR A 244 10.16 0.76 17.58
CA TYR A 244 9.07 1.74 17.73
C TYR A 244 9.36 2.87 18.74
N GLY A 245 10.47 2.82 19.47
CA GLY A 245 10.90 3.84 20.44
C GLY A 245 10.65 3.49 21.90
#